data_AF-B7FWB3-F1
#
_entry.id   AF-B7FWB3-F1
#
_cell.length_a   1.000
_cell.length_b   1.000
_cell.length_c   1.000
_cell.angle_alpha   90.00
_cell.angle_beta   90.00
_cell.angle_gamma   90.00
#
_symmetry.space_group_name_H-M   'P 1'
#
loop_
_entity.id
_entity.type
_entity.pdbx_description
1 polymer ?
#
loop_
_entity_poly.entity_id
_entity_poly.type
_entity_poly.pdbx_seq_one_letter_code
_entity_poly.pdbx_strand_id
1 'polypeptide(L)'
;PWTADEDDLIRRHVQRHGLKGWTLLAKERMPGRRGKQCRERWINQLDPDIDRTGWRFPEDLFLLQGLTRWGPKWALIAKQLPGRPENNAKNRFNAYLHPKIEKYLA
;
A
#
# COMPACT_ATOMS: atom_id res chain seq x y z
N PRO A 1 14.69 -0.43 8.80
CA PRO A 1 13.38 -1.03 9.17
C PRO A 1 12.56 0.00 9.97
N TRP A 2 11.23 -0.11 10.04
CA TRP A 2 10.38 0.76 10.88
C TRP A 2 10.28 0.19 12.29
N THR A 3 10.44 1.03 13.32
CA THR A 3 10.27 0.61 14.72
C THR A 3 8.83 0.79 15.20
N ALA A 4 8.48 0.14 16.31
CA ALA A 4 7.17 0.32 16.94
C ALA A 4 6.93 1.77 17.37
N ASP A 5 7.95 2.44 17.93
CA ASP A 5 7.88 3.85 18.34
C ASP A 5 7.62 4.77 17.14
N GLU A 6 8.29 4.52 16.02
CA GLU A 6 8.08 5.25 14.76
C GLU A 6 6.65 5.07 14.24
N ASP A 7 6.13 3.84 14.28
CA ASP A 7 4.74 3.54 13.89
C ASP A 7 3.74 4.25 14.81
N ASP A 8 3.98 4.28 16.12
CA ASP A 8 3.14 4.97 17.09
C ASP A 8 3.18 6.49 16.94
N LEU A 9 4.34 7.06 16.58
CA LEU A 9 4.44 8.47 16.22
C LEU A 9 3.58 8.79 14.99
N ILE A 10 3.61 7.95 13.97
CA ILE A 10 2.77 8.10 12.77
C ILE A 10 1.28 7.97 13.12
N ARG A 11 0.87 6.96 13.89
CA ARG A 11 -0.53 6.78 14.32
C ARG A 11 -1.04 8.01 15.07
N ARG A 12 -0.28 8.46 16.08
CA ARG A 12 -0.64 9.65 16.88
C ARG A 12 -0.66 10.92 16.04
N HIS A 13 0.22 11.03 15.05
CA HIS A 13 0.22 12.16 14.12
C HIS A 13 -1.08 12.20 13.30
N VAL A 14 -1.51 11.07 12.73
CA VAL A 14 -2.75 11.00 11.96
C VAL A 14 -3.97 11.29 12.82
N GLN A 15 -4.02 10.76 14.05
CA GLN A 15 -5.09 11.06 14.99
C GLN A 15 -5.20 12.56 15.32
N ARG A 16 -4.07 13.27 15.43
CA ARG A 16 -4.04 14.69 15.83
C ARG A 16 -4.12 15.68 14.66
N HIS A 17 -3.54 15.34 13.51
CA HIS A 17 -3.31 16.27 12.41
C HIS A 17 -3.88 15.77 11.06
N GLY A 18 -4.46 14.57 11.03
CA GLY A 18 -4.94 13.93 9.81
C GLY A 18 -3.80 13.53 8.85
N LEU A 19 -4.12 13.44 7.55
CA LEU A 19 -3.20 12.95 6.51
C LEU A 19 -2.28 14.02 5.91
N LYS A 20 -2.04 15.13 6.63
CA LYS A 20 -1.21 16.26 6.21
C LYS A 20 -0.01 16.42 7.14
N GLY A 21 0.92 17.32 6.83
CA GLY A 21 2.00 17.69 7.76
C GLY A 21 3.11 16.64 7.95
N TRP A 22 3.23 15.66 7.05
CA TRP A 22 4.25 14.60 7.16
C TRP A 22 5.69 15.11 7.21
N THR A 23 6.00 16.17 6.46
CA THR A 23 7.33 16.79 6.46
C THR A 23 7.67 17.35 7.85
N LEU A 24 6.69 17.92 8.54
CA LEU A 24 6.86 18.45 9.89
C LEU A 24 7.08 17.33 10.90
N LEU A 25 6.22 16.29 10.87
CA LEU A 25 6.40 15.08 11.68
C LEU A 25 7.81 14.52 11.53
N ALA A 26 8.25 14.37 10.27
CA ALA A 26 9.54 13.79 9.96
C ALA A 26 10.70 14.63 10.55
N LYS A 27 10.64 15.96 10.34
CA LYS A 27 11.66 16.89 10.82
C LYS A 27 11.77 16.92 12.34
N GLU A 28 10.64 16.86 13.06
CA GLU A 28 10.61 17.09 14.50
C GLU A 28 10.75 15.82 15.32
N ARG A 29 10.26 14.68 14.82
CA ARG A 29 10.08 13.46 15.64
C ARG A 29 10.65 12.19 15.01
N MET A 30 11.13 12.23 13.77
CA MET A 30 11.58 11.02 13.06
C MET A 30 12.99 11.20 12.46
N PRO A 31 14.05 11.19 13.29
CA PRO A 31 15.42 11.33 12.80
C PRO A 31 15.72 10.35 11.65
N GLY A 32 16.27 10.87 10.54
CA GLY A 32 16.61 10.06 9.36
C GLY A 32 15.43 9.67 8.45
N ARG A 33 14.19 10.05 8.78
CA ARG A 33 13.02 9.86 7.90
C ARG A 33 12.66 11.13 7.15
N ARG A 34 12.04 10.94 5.98
CA ARG A 34 11.42 12.00 5.18
C ARG A 34 9.90 11.92 5.28
N GLY A 35 9.22 13.05 5.10
CA GLY A 35 7.76 13.09 5.13
C GLY A 35 7.09 12.11 4.15
N LYS A 36 7.66 11.96 2.95
CA LYS A 36 7.21 10.94 1.98
C LYS A 36 7.21 9.53 2.57
N GLN A 37 8.27 9.14 3.28
CA GLN A 37 8.38 7.81 3.89
C GLN A 37 7.33 7.61 4.98
N CYS A 38 7.06 8.63 5.79
CA CYS A 38 6.02 8.58 6.83
C CYS A 38 4.63 8.39 6.22
N ARG A 39 4.32 9.15 5.16
CA ARG A 39 3.07 9.00 4.42
C ARG A 39 2.95 7.60 3.81
N GLU A 40 3.99 7.12 3.14
CA GLU A 40 4.02 5.79 2.54
C GLU A 40 3.87 4.68 3.58
N ARG A 41 4.44 4.83 4.77
CA ARG A 41 4.27 3.90 5.88
C ARG A 41 2.82 3.84 6.35
N TRP A 42 2.16 4.99 6.46
CA TRP A 42 0.73 5.04 6.79
C TRP A 42 -0.11 4.32 5.73
N ILE A 43 -0.12 4.84 4.50
CA ILE A 43 -1.08 4.41 3.46
C ILE A 43 -0.88 2.96 2.99
N ASN A 44 0.30 2.37 3.22
CA ASN A 44 0.59 1.02 2.77
C ASN A 44 0.60 -0.02 3.89
N GLN A 45 0.66 0.39 5.18
CA GLN A 45 0.86 -0.56 6.27
C GLN A 45 0.11 -0.24 7.57
N LEU A 46 0.07 1.02 8.01
CA LEU A 46 -0.49 1.36 9.33
C LEU A 46 -1.97 1.75 9.30
N ASP A 47 -2.47 2.19 8.16
CA ASP A 47 -3.88 2.57 8.02
C ASP A 47 -4.79 1.38 8.43
N PRO A 48 -5.73 1.57 9.37
CA PRO A 48 -6.64 0.51 9.81
C PRO A 48 -7.51 -0.02 8.67
N ASP A 49 -7.81 0.80 7.66
CA ASP A 49 -8.66 0.42 6.53
C ASP A 49 -7.97 -0.56 5.57
N ILE A 50 -6.68 -0.85 5.76
CA ILE A 50 -5.95 -1.84 4.98
C ILE A 50 -6.39 -3.25 5.37
N ASP A 51 -6.90 -3.98 4.38
CA ASP A 51 -7.18 -5.40 4.50
C ASP A 51 -5.87 -6.19 4.49
N ARG A 52 -5.60 -6.85 5.62
CA ARG A 52 -4.41 -7.68 5.87
C ARG A 52 -4.70 -9.17 5.68
N THR A 53 -5.93 -9.55 5.35
CA THR A 53 -6.29 -10.92 5.02
C THR A 53 -5.72 -11.33 3.65
N GLY A 54 -5.72 -12.62 3.36
CA GLY A 54 -5.28 -13.14 2.07
C GLY A 54 -6.07 -12.55 0.90
N TRP A 55 -5.43 -12.48 -0.27
CA TRP A 55 -6.09 -12.08 -1.52
C TRP A 55 -7.13 -13.12 -1.94
N ARG A 56 -8.33 -12.66 -2.24
CA ARG A 56 -9.43 -13.51 -2.71
C ARG A 56 -9.43 -13.59 -4.23
N PHE A 57 -9.98 -14.68 -4.75
CA PHE A 57 -10.09 -14.91 -6.19
C PHE A 57 -10.77 -13.75 -6.97
N PRO A 58 -11.88 -13.14 -6.49
CA PRO A 58 -12.47 -12.00 -7.18
C PRO A 58 -11.54 -10.78 -7.25
N GLU A 59 -10.68 -10.56 -6.24
CA GLU A 59 -9.71 -9.48 -6.23
C GLU A 59 -8.60 -9.71 -7.26
N ASP A 60 -8.11 -10.95 -7.36
CA ASP A 60 -7.15 -11.36 -8.39
C ASP A 60 -7.73 -11.19 -9.79
N LEU A 61 -8.97 -11.63 -10.01
CA LEU A 61 -9.65 -11.50 -11.29
C LEU A 61 -9.80 -10.03 -11.69
N PHE A 62 -10.23 -9.18 -10.76
CA PHE A 62 -10.34 -7.74 -11.00
C PHE A 62 -8.97 -7.12 -11.34
N LEU A 63 -7.92 -7.53 -10.63
CA LEU A 63 -6.57 -7.03 -10.85
C LEU A 63 -6.05 -7.38 -12.26
N LEU A 64 -6.29 -8.62 -12.71
CA LEU A 64 -5.93 -9.07 -14.06
C LEU A 64 -6.73 -8.34 -15.14
N GLN A 65 -8.05 -8.20 -14.95
CA GLN A 65 -8.91 -7.43 -15.87
C GLN A 65 -8.47 -5.97 -15.98
N GLY A 66 -8.14 -5.34 -14.85
CA GLY A 66 -7.64 -3.98 -14.80
C GLY A 66 -6.32 -3.81 -15.57
N LEU A 67 -5.41 -4.78 -15.45
CA LEU A 67 -4.16 -4.80 -16.21
C LEU A 67 -4.39 -4.92 -17.71
N THR A 68 -5.28 -5.82 -18.14
CA THR A 68 -5.65 -5.95 -19.55
C THR A 68 -6.28 -4.67 -20.10
N ARG A 69 -7.13 -4.00 -19.30
CA ARG A 69 -7.88 -2.82 -19.75
C ARG A 69 -7.08 -1.52 -19.71
N TRP A 70 -6.23 -1.34 -18.70
CA TRP A 70 -5.60 -0.05 -18.40
C TRP A 70 -4.07 -0.10 -18.34
N GLY A 71 -3.46 -1.28 -18.42
CA GLY A 71 -2.04 -1.47 -18.15
C GLY A 71 -1.71 -1.36 -16.66
N PRO A 72 -0.43 -1.22 -16.27
CA PRO A 72 0.05 -1.22 -14.88
C PRO A 72 -0.25 0.11 -14.13
N LYS A 73 -1.46 0.63 -14.30
CA LYS A 73 -1.96 1.82 -13.59
C LYS A 73 -2.49 1.41 -12.22
N TRP A 74 -1.60 0.99 -11.33
CA TRP A 74 -1.94 0.40 -10.03
C TRP A 74 -2.82 1.28 -9.16
N ALA A 75 -2.54 2.58 -9.09
CA ALA A 75 -3.40 3.54 -8.40
C ALA A 75 -4.85 3.54 -8.92
N LEU A 76 -5.05 3.36 -10.22
CA LEU A 76 -6.39 3.30 -10.82
C LEU A 76 -7.08 1.97 -10.48
N ILE A 77 -6.36 0.86 -10.58
CA ILE A 77 -6.88 -0.48 -10.27
C ILE A 77 -7.26 -0.58 -8.79
N ALA A 78 -6.38 -0.14 -7.89
CA ALA A 78 -6.57 -0.21 -6.45
C ALA A 78 -7.76 0.61 -5.93
N LYS A 79 -8.20 1.66 -6.65
CA LYS A 79 -9.40 2.43 -6.29
C LYS A 79 -10.67 1.58 -6.21
N GLN A 80 -10.70 0.44 -6.89
CA GLN A 80 -11.84 -0.47 -6.95
C GLN A 80 -11.64 -1.72 -6.08
N LEU A 81 -10.55 -1.79 -5.32
CA LEU A 81 -10.23 -2.88 -4.41
C LEU A 81 -10.23 -2.34 -2.96
N PRO A 82 -11.38 -2.37 -2.27
CA PRO A 82 -11.48 -1.88 -0.90
C PRO A 82 -10.43 -2.51 0.02
N GLY A 83 -9.72 -1.67 0.77
CA GLY A 83 -8.66 -2.12 1.68
C GLY A 83 -7.39 -2.66 1.00
N ARG A 84 -7.26 -2.59 -0.33
CA ARG A 84 -6.02 -2.94 -1.04
C ARG A 84 -5.36 -1.70 -1.64
N PRO A 85 -4.36 -1.11 -0.96
CA PRO A 85 -3.57 -0.02 -1.52
C PRO A 85 -2.89 -0.40 -2.84
N GLU A 86 -2.53 0.61 -3.63
CA GLU A 86 -1.75 0.47 -4.87
C GLU A 86 -0.54 -0.46 -4.71
N ASN A 87 0.20 -0.31 -3.61
CA ASN A 87 1.37 -1.13 -3.36
C ASN A 87 1.02 -2.60 -3.14
N ASN A 88 -0.12 -2.90 -2.50
CA ASN A 88 -0.59 -4.28 -2.32
C ASN A 88 -0.96 -4.89 -3.67
N ALA A 89 -1.69 -4.16 -4.53
CA ALA A 89 -2.06 -4.62 -5.86
C ALA A 89 -0.83 -4.95 -6.73
N LYS A 90 0.12 -4.00 -6.82
CA LYS A 90 1.38 -4.21 -7.54
C LYS A 90 2.14 -5.43 -7.02
N ASN A 91 2.24 -5.58 -5.69
CA ASN A 91 2.95 -6.70 -5.08
C ASN A 91 2.25 -8.03 -5.33
N ARG A 92 0.91 -8.08 -5.27
CA ARG A 92 0.14 -9.29 -5.56
C ARG A 92 0.41 -9.80 -6.97
N PHE A 93 0.44 -8.89 -7.94
CA PHE A 93 0.72 -9.26 -9.32
C PHE A 93 2.14 -9.79 -9.48
N ASN A 94 3.14 -9.00 -9.10
CA ASN A 94 4.55 -9.33 -9.33
C ASN A 94 5.01 -10.56 -8.56
N ALA A 95 4.54 -10.74 -7.32
CA ALA A 95 5.02 -11.81 -6.45
C ALA A 95 4.24 -13.13 -6.59
N TYR A 96 3.02 -13.11 -7.15
CA TYR A 96 2.16 -14.29 -7.19
C TYR A 96 1.53 -14.53 -8.57
N LEU A 97 0.80 -13.56 -9.13
CA LEU A 97 0.02 -13.80 -10.35
C LEU A 97 0.91 -13.93 -11.59
N HIS A 98 1.88 -13.04 -11.77
CA HIS A 98 2.75 -13.06 -12.96
C HIS A 98 3.56 -14.36 -13.07
N PRO A 99 4.30 -14.80 -12.03
CA PRO A 99 5.03 -16.07 -12.11
C PRO A 99 4.11 -17.27 -12.31
N LYS A 100 2.91 -17.23 -11.72
CA LYS A 100 1.91 -18.28 -11.86
C LYS A 100 1.39 -18.37 -13.30
N ILE A 101 1.12 -17.24 -13.95
CA ILE A 101 0.70 -17.18 -15.35
C ILE A 101 1.81 -17.68 -16.27
N GLU A 102 3.04 -17.19 -16.10
CA GLU A 102 4.20 -17.65 -16.88
C GLU A 102 4.37 -19.17 -16.81
N LYS A 103 4.23 -19.74 -15.61
CA LYS A 103 4.29 -21.20 -15.42
C LYS A 103 3.20 -21.98 -16.17
N TYR A 104 2.02 -21.40 -16.38
CA TYR A 104 0.92 -22.07 -17.13
C TYR A 104 1.00 -21.87 -18.64
N LEU A 105 1.75 -20.86 -19.10
CA LEU A 105 1.95 -20.56 -20.52
C LEU A 105 3.24 -21.18 -21.09
N ALA A 106 4.15 -21.61 -20.20
CA ALA A 106 5.33 -22.41 -20.54
C ALA A 106 4.96 -23.89 -20.72
#